data_AF-A0AAN8IE57-F1
#
_entry.id   AF-A0AAN8IE57-F1
#
_cell.length_a   1.000
_cell.length_b   1.000
_cell.length_c   1.000
_cell.angle_alpha   90.00
_cell.angle_beta   90.00
_cell.angle_gamma   90.00
#
_symmetry.space_group_name_H-M   'P 1'
#
loop_
_entity.id
_entity.type
_entity.pdbx_description
1 polymer ?
#
loop_
_entity_poly.entity_id
_entity_poly.type
_entity_poly.pdbx_seq_one_letter_code
_entity_poly.pdbx_strand_id
1 'polypeptide(L)'
;MARSGYQQLVFYFVKTVPQTQNQNNSSRSFIYGSIGHIIGHELSHSLDTIGRDFDANGTYREWWEDEWIEQYDQRANCYARKYSKVTVSGWH
;
A
#
# COMPACT_ATOMS: atom_id res chain seq x y z
N MET A 1 -19.93 -13.02 8.36
CA MET A 1 -19.05 -12.69 7.21
C MET A 1 -18.36 -11.37 7.54
N ALA A 2 -17.18 -11.43 8.15
CA ALA A 2 -16.41 -10.24 8.50
C ALA A 2 -15.37 -10.02 7.39
N ARG A 3 -15.59 -9.00 6.55
CA ARG A 3 -14.48 -8.47 5.74
C ARG A 3 -13.49 -7.85 6.72
N SER A 4 -12.21 -8.21 6.63
CA SER A 4 -11.17 -7.58 7.46
C SER A 4 -11.26 -6.06 7.33
N GLY A 5 -11.38 -5.35 8.46
CA GLY A 5 -11.56 -3.90 8.50
C GLY A 5 -10.41 -3.13 7.80
N TYR A 6 -9.24 -3.75 7.70
CA TYR A 6 -8.07 -3.20 7.01
C TYR A 6 -8.31 -3.00 5.51
N GLN A 7 -8.83 -4.01 4.81
CA GLN A 7 -9.13 -3.88 3.38
C GLN A 7 -10.30 -2.92 3.13
N GLN A 8 -11.31 -2.88 4.00
CA GLN A 8 -12.41 -1.92 3.90
C GLN A 8 -11.94 -0.48 4.04
N LEU A 9 -10.97 -0.20 4.91
CA LEU A 9 -10.39 1.14 5.07
C LEU A 9 -9.60 1.57 3.83
N VAL A 10 -8.78 0.69 3.24
CA VAL A 10 -8.07 0.96 1.98
C VAL A 10 -9.05 1.30 0.85
N PHE A 11 -10.08 0.45 0.65
CA PHE A 11 -11.12 0.72 -0.36
C PHE A 11 -11.92 1.98 -0.05
N TYR A 12 -12.16 2.30 1.22
CA TYR A 12 -12.84 3.52 1.64
C TYR A 12 -11.95 4.74 1.39
N PHE A 13 -10.64 4.66 1.65
CA PHE A 13 -9.69 5.73 1.42
C PHE A 13 -9.60 6.05 -0.06
N VAL A 14 -9.43 5.05 -0.93
CA VAL A 14 -9.46 5.23 -2.41
C VAL A 14 -10.75 5.92 -2.87
N LYS A 15 -11.91 5.59 -2.29
CA LYS A 15 -13.19 6.22 -2.60
C LYS A 15 -13.37 7.62 -2.04
N THR A 16 -12.68 7.93 -0.94
CA THR A 16 -12.84 9.19 -0.19
C THR A 16 -11.68 10.14 -0.37
N VAL A 17 -10.61 9.78 -1.12
CA VAL A 17 -9.61 10.73 -1.62
C VAL A 17 -10.41 11.87 -2.26
N PRO A 18 -10.56 13.00 -1.57
CA PRO A 18 -11.44 14.01 -2.05
C PRO A 18 -10.82 14.54 -3.33
N GLN A 19 -11.65 14.95 -4.27
CA GLN A 19 -11.23 15.79 -5.39
C GLN A 19 -10.88 17.20 -4.85
N THR A 20 -10.10 17.31 -3.77
CA THR A 20 -9.71 18.57 -3.10
C THR A 20 -8.73 19.40 -3.92
N GLN A 21 -8.30 18.89 -5.06
CA GLN A 21 -7.66 19.70 -6.06
C GLN A 21 -8.75 20.04 -7.07
N ASN A 22 -9.15 21.30 -7.16
CA ASN A 22 -9.88 21.81 -8.30
C ASN A 22 -8.93 21.70 -9.52
N GLN A 23 -8.86 20.50 -10.12
CA GLN A 23 -7.88 20.09 -11.15
C GLN A 23 -8.22 20.65 -12.55
N ASN A 24 -9.13 21.63 -12.66
CA ASN A 24 -9.68 22.09 -13.94
C ASN A 24 -8.65 22.71 -14.89
N ASN A 25 -7.36 22.78 -14.49
CA ASN A 25 -6.25 23.11 -15.38
C ASN A 25 -4.90 22.51 -14.98
N SER A 26 -4.87 21.38 -14.25
CA SER A 26 -3.61 20.78 -13.81
C SER A 26 -3.00 19.89 -14.89
N SER A 27 -1.67 19.90 -14.98
CA SER A 27 -0.95 19.00 -15.88
C SER A 27 -1.22 17.53 -15.50
N ARG A 28 -1.24 16.64 -16.49
CA ARG A 28 -1.40 15.19 -16.21
C ARG A 28 -0.33 14.67 -15.27
N SER A 29 0.91 15.15 -15.40
CA SER A 29 2.01 14.78 -14.51
C SER A 29 1.72 15.13 -13.05
N PHE A 30 1.09 16.27 -12.78
CA PHE A 30 0.67 16.64 -11.43
C PHE A 30 -0.37 15.69 -10.86
N ILE A 31 -1.38 15.30 -11.66
CA ILE A 31 -2.43 14.36 -11.22
C ILE A 31 -1.85 12.98 -10.93
N TYR A 32 -0.98 12.45 -11.80
CA TYR A 32 -0.32 11.17 -11.58
C TYR A 32 0.61 11.18 -10.35
N GLY A 33 1.36 12.27 -10.15
CA GLY A 33 2.28 12.40 -9.02
C GLY A 33 1.58 12.59 -7.67
N SER A 34 0.42 13.24 -7.66
CA SER A 34 -0.34 13.50 -6.43
C SER A 34 -1.35 12.37 -6.14
N ILE A 35 -2.49 12.40 -6.82
CA ILE A 35 -3.59 11.45 -6.62
C ILE A 35 -3.18 10.04 -7.06
N GLY A 36 -2.45 9.92 -8.17
CA GLY A 36 -1.96 8.62 -8.64
C GLY A 36 -1.02 7.94 -7.64
N HIS A 37 -0.15 8.70 -6.97
CA HIS A 37 0.70 8.18 -5.90
C HIS A 37 -0.13 7.68 -4.71
N ILE A 38 -1.12 8.45 -4.25
CA ILE A 38 -1.98 8.07 -3.13
C ILE A 38 -2.76 6.80 -3.47
N ILE A 39 -3.40 6.73 -4.64
CA ILE A 39 -4.12 5.53 -5.08
C ILE A 39 -3.16 4.32 -5.13
N GLY A 40 -1.94 4.51 -5.65
CA GLY A 40 -0.93 3.46 -5.69
C GLY A 40 -0.46 3.01 -4.29
N HIS A 41 -0.31 3.94 -3.35
CA HIS A 41 0.02 3.65 -1.95
C HIS A 41 -1.05 2.78 -1.29
N GLU A 42 -2.31 3.18 -1.40
CA GLU A 42 -3.44 2.43 -0.87
C GLU A 42 -3.58 1.05 -1.52
N LEU A 43 -3.47 0.98 -2.85
CA LEU A 43 -3.49 -0.30 -3.55
C LEU A 43 -2.36 -1.23 -3.08
N SER A 44 -1.17 -0.68 -2.83
CA SER A 44 -0.01 -1.47 -2.38
C SER A 44 -0.23 -2.09 -0.99
N HIS A 45 -1.04 -1.47 -0.12
CA HIS A 45 -1.39 -2.06 1.18
C HIS A 45 -2.16 -3.39 1.07
N SER A 46 -2.83 -3.65 -0.05
CA SER A 46 -3.44 -4.98 -0.28
C SER A 46 -2.42 -6.10 -0.51
N LEU A 47 -1.15 -5.75 -0.78
CA LEU A 47 -0.06 -6.66 -1.11
C LEU A 47 1.16 -6.48 -0.19
N ASP A 48 1.04 -5.66 0.84
CA ASP A 48 2.10 -5.48 1.81
C ASP A 48 2.22 -6.71 2.73
N THR A 49 3.14 -6.66 3.70
CA THR A 49 3.44 -7.78 4.60
C THR A 49 2.22 -8.31 5.35
N ILE A 50 1.18 -7.49 5.53
CA ILE A 50 -0.07 -7.88 6.19
C ILE A 50 -1.15 -8.16 5.13
N GLY A 51 -1.26 -7.31 4.11
CA GLY A 51 -2.28 -7.41 3.07
C GLY A 51 -2.24 -8.72 2.30
N ARG A 52 -1.02 -9.26 2.06
CA ARG A 52 -0.82 -10.49 1.29
C ARG A 52 -1.54 -11.71 1.88
N ASP A 53 -1.79 -11.73 3.19
CA ASP A 53 -2.42 -12.87 3.87
C ASP A 53 -3.96 -12.87 3.74
N PHE A 54 -4.53 -11.86 3.07
CA PHE A 54 -5.96 -11.75 2.84
C PHE A 54 -6.27 -11.99 1.35
N ASP A 55 -7.20 -12.90 1.09
CA ASP A 55 -7.68 -13.15 -0.27
C ASP A 55 -8.56 -11.99 -0.81
N ALA A 56 -9.02 -12.13 -2.06
CA ALA A 56 -9.88 -11.13 -2.70
C ALA A 56 -11.23 -10.88 -1.99
N ASN A 57 -11.64 -11.79 -1.09
CA ASN A 57 -12.85 -11.63 -0.28
C ASN A 57 -12.55 -11.00 1.09
N GLY A 58 -11.28 -10.74 1.40
CA GLY A 58 -10.82 -10.25 2.69
C GLY A 58 -10.77 -11.32 3.78
N THR A 59 -10.66 -12.59 3.38
CA THR A 59 -10.50 -13.72 4.30
C THR A 59 -9.03 -13.98 4.53
N TYR A 60 -8.63 -14.09 5.80
CA TYR A 60 -7.27 -14.51 6.15
C TYR A 60 -7.05 -15.95 5.72
N ARG A 61 -6.18 -16.16 4.74
CA ARG A 61 -5.78 -17.47 4.26
C ARG A 61 -4.46 -17.35 3.53
N GLU A 62 -3.61 -18.37 3.64
CA GLU A 62 -2.40 -18.45 2.82
C GLU A 62 -2.79 -18.91 1.41
N TRP A 63 -2.77 -17.98 0.45
CA TRP A 63 -3.18 -18.22 -0.94
C TRP A 63 -2.04 -18.07 -1.94
N TRP A 64 -0.83 -17.75 -1.46
CA TRP A 64 0.39 -17.72 -2.26
C TRP A 64 1.11 -19.05 -2.12
N GLU A 65 1.82 -19.46 -3.15
CA GLU A 65 2.72 -20.62 -3.06
C GLU A 65 3.98 -20.23 -2.27
N ASP A 66 4.54 -21.19 -1.53
CA ASP A 66 5.68 -20.98 -0.63
C ASP A 66 6.88 -20.29 -1.31
N GLU A 67 7.14 -20.62 -2.59
CA GLU A 67 8.21 -19.99 -3.38
C GLU A 67 8.01 -18.47 -3.51
N TRP A 68 6.77 -18.03 -3.76
CA TRP A 68 6.46 -16.59 -3.87
C TRP A 68 6.60 -15.87 -2.54
N ILE A 69 6.25 -16.54 -1.45
CA ILE A 69 6.40 -16.00 -0.10
C ILE A 69 7.87 -15.77 0.22
N GLU A 70 8.72 -16.77 -0.04
CA GLU A 70 10.16 -16.65 0.18
C GLU A 70 10.75 -15.49 -0.64
N GLN A 71 10.40 -15.42 -1.92
CA GLN A 71 10.83 -14.37 -2.84
C GLN A 71 10.36 -12.97 -2.39
N TYR A 72 9.13 -12.87 -1.88
CA TYR A 72 8.60 -11.63 -1.33
C TYR A 72 9.37 -11.19 -0.09
N ASP A 73 9.54 -12.08 0.88
CA ASP A 73 10.19 -11.79 2.15
C ASP A 73 11.67 -11.39 1.94
N GLN A 74 12.37 -12.00 0.98
CA GLN A 74 13.73 -11.58 0.59
C GLN A 74 13.77 -10.10 0.14
N ARG A 75 12.81 -9.66 -0.67
CA ARG A 75 12.71 -8.28 -1.16
C ARG A 75 12.26 -7.32 -0.06
N ALA A 76 11.27 -7.68 0.74
CA ALA A 76 10.80 -6.89 1.87
C ALA A 76 11.94 -6.62 2.87
N ASN A 77 12.73 -7.65 3.20
CA ASN A 77 13.89 -7.53 4.07
C ASN A 77 14.99 -6.61 3.49
N CYS A 78 15.14 -6.56 2.16
CA CYS A 78 16.05 -5.62 1.52
C CYS A 78 15.64 -4.16 1.80
N TYR A 79 14.35 -3.84 1.67
CA TYR A 79 13.82 -2.52 1.99
C TYR A 79 13.92 -2.20 3.47
N ALA A 80 13.59 -3.14 4.36
CA ALA A 80 13.73 -2.97 5.81
C ALA A 80 15.18 -2.59 6.19
N ARG A 81 16.17 -3.31 5.65
CA ARG A 81 17.61 -3.00 5.85
C ARG A 81 18.03 -1.65 5.27
N LYS A 82 17.42 -1.21 4.17
CA LYS A 82 17.72 0.09 3.57
C LYS A 82 17.25 1.22 4.50
N TYR A 83 16.02 1.12 4.99
CA TYR A 83 15.43 2.16 5.84
C TYR A 83 15.93 2.13 7.28
N SER A 84 16.38 0.98 7.81
CA SER A 84 17.01 0.91 9.14
C SER A 84 18.32 1.68 9.26
N LYS A 85 18.95 2.02 8.12
CA LYS A 85 20.18 2.82 8.05
C LYS A 85 19.91 4.32 7.86
N VAL A 86 18.65 4.71 7.67
CA VAL A 86 18.29 6.12 7.52
C VAL A 86 18.29 6.77 8.90
N THR A 87 19.18 7.74 9.08
CA THR A 87 19.21 8.58 10.29
C THR A 87 18.44 9.87 10.04
N VAL A 88 17.50 10.20 10.92
CA VAL A 88 16.83 11.51 10.89
C VAL A 88 17.55 12.41 11.87
N SER A 89 18.23 13.46 11.37
CA SER A 89 18.93 14.42 12.22
C SER A 89 17.95 15.13 13.17
N GLY A 90 18.22 15.11 14.48
CA GLY A 90 17.40 15.79 15.50
C GLY A 90 16.52 14.86 16.33
N TRP A 91 16.52 13.56 16.07
CA TRP A 91 15.98 12.55 16.98
C TRP A 91 17.17 11.81 17.63
N HIS A 92 17.45 12.13 18.89
CA HIS A 92 18.42 11.48 19.77
C HIS A 92 17.69 10.84 20.93
#